data_AF-A0AA44KZ47-F1
#
_entry.id   AF-A0AA44KZ47-F1
#
_cell.length_a   1.000
_cell.length_b   1.000
_cell.length_c   1.000
_cell.angle_alpha   90.00
_cell.angle_beta   90.00
_cell.angle_gamma   90.00
#
_symmetry.space_group_name_H-M   'P 1'
#
loop_
_entity.id
_entity.type
_entity.pdbx_description
1 polymer ?
#
loop_
_entity_poly.entity_id
_entity_poly.type
_entity_poly.pdbx_seq_one_letter_code
_entity_poly.pdbx_strand_id
1 'polypeptide(L)' 'MLEGKAPYTPGSEQYGAHKVYVLHHKQPIHQGGDVYNLDNLIIVSPKTHQTILDPAYHFGKKGL' A
#
# COMPACT_ATOMS: atom_id res chain seq x y z
N MET A 1 14.93 -2.45 -12.08
CA MET A 1 13.74 -2.88 -12.84
C MET A 1 13.88 -2.33 -14.24
N LEU A 2 13.89 -3.18 -15.27
CA LEU A 2 14.13 -2.75 -16.66
C LEU A 2 12.87 -2.84 -17.54
N GLU A 3 11.85 -3.58 -17.11
CA GLU A 3 10.62 -3.84 -17.87
C GLU A 3 9.37 -3.16 -17.26
N GLY A 4 9.54 -2.24 -16.30
CA GLY A 4 8.41 -1.58 -15.61
C GLY A 4 7.60 -2.49 -14.66
N LYS A 5 7.99 -3.74 -14.47
CA LYS A 5 7.39 -4.66 -13.48
C LYS A 5 7.83 -4.29 -12.07
N ALA A 6 6.91 -4.31 -11.11
CA ALA A 6 7.23 -4.14 -9.69
C ALA A 6 8.19 -5.26 -9.19
N PRO A 7 9.13 -4.95 -8.28
CA PRO A 7 10.10 -5.93 -7.82
C PRO A 7 9.49 -6.80 -6.72
N TYR A 8 10.00 -8.02 -6.57
CA TYR A 8 9.59 -8.92 -5.49
C TYR A 8 10.03 -8.40 -4.12
N THR A 9 9.18 -8.59 -3.11
CA THR A 9 9.53 -8.37 -1.70
C THR A 9 10.26 -9.58 -1.12
N PRO A 10 11.02 -9.42 -0.01
CA PRO A 10 11.48 -10.56 0.78
C PRO A 10 10.31 -11.48 1.16
N GLY A 11 10.56 -12.80 1.24
CA GLY A 11 9.49 -13.78 1.52
C GLY A 11 8.70 -13.49 2.81
N SER A 12 9.37 -12.96 3.84
CA SER A 12 8.76 -12.55 5.12
C SER A 12 7.76 -11.39 5.01
N GLU A 13 7.83 -10.64 3.90
CA GLU A 13 7.05 -9.44 3.60
C GLU A 13 5.98 -9.67 2.52
N GLN A 14 5.84 -10.90 2.03
CA GLN A 14 4.76 -11.31 1.13
C GLN A 14 3.47 -11.58 1.92
N TYR A 15 2.31 -11.53 1.24
CA TYR A 15 1.02 -11.83 1.85
C TYR A 15 0.10 -12.56 0.86
N GLY A 16 -0.10 -13.86 1.08
CA GLY A 16 -0.90 -14.71 0.19
C GLY A 16 -0.35 -14.69 -1.25
N ALA A 17 -1.19 -14.29 -2.20
CA ALA A 17 -0.82 -14.16 -3.61
C ALA A 17 -0.01 -12.89 -3.93
N HIS A 18 0.05 -11.91 -3.02
CA HIS A 18 0.75 -10.64 -3.23
C HIS A 18 2.23 -10.77 -2.84
N LYS A 19 3.12 -10.64 -3.83
CA LYS A 19 4.56 -10.92 -3.67
C LYS A 19 5.49 -9.78 -4.10
N VAL A 20 4.94 -8.69 -4.63
CA VAL A 20 5.71 -7.54 -5.14
C VAL A 20 5.35 -6.29 -4.35
N TYR A 21 6.25 -5.31 -4.32
CA TYR A 21 5.97 -4.03 -3.68
C TYR A 21 4.77 -3.33 -4.33
N VAL A 22 4.03 -2.58 -3.53
CA VAL A 22 2.77 -1.92 -3.90
C VAL A 22 2.91 -0.41 -3.75
N LEU A 23 2.39 0.35 -4.72
CA LEU A 23 2.16 1.80 -4.53
C LEU A 23 0.86 2.00 -3.77
N HIS A 24 0.94 2.74 -2.68
CA HIS A 24 -0.19 3.04 -1.81
C HIS A 24 -0.38 4.55 -1.68
N HIS A 25 -1.62 5.01 -1.73
CA HIS A 25 -1.96 6.42 -1.51
C HIS A 25 -2.02 6.74 -0.01
N LYS A 26 -1.31 7.77 0.47
CA LYS A 26 -1.33 8.23 1.88
C LYS A 26 -2.62 8.96 2.26
N GLN A 27 -3.34 9.55 1.33
CA GLN A 27 -4.73 9.98 1.46
C GLN A 27 -5.55 9.17 0.44
N PRO A 28 -6.61 8.45 0.85
CA PRO A 28 -7.36 7.63 -0.07
C PRO A 28 -8.04 8.47 -1.15
N ILE A 29 -8.08 7.97 -2.38
CA ILE A 29 -8.70 8.67 -3.52
C ILE A 29 -10.17 9.02 -3.23
N HIS A 30 -10.92 8.11 -2.60
CA HIS A 30 -12.33 8.32 -2.26
C HIS A 30 -12.55 9.41 -1.17
N GLN A 31 -11.50 9.84 -0.49
CA GLN A 31 -11.51 10.94 0.49
C GLN A 31 -10.80 12.19 -0.06
N GLY A 32 -10.71 12.32 -1.40
CA GLY A 32 -10.12 13.47 -2.06
C GLY A 32 -8.59 13.42 -2.17
N GLY A 33 -7.97 12.26 -1.98
CA GLY A 33 -6.53 12.10 -2.21
C GLY A 33 -6.17 12.21 -3.68
N ASP A 34 -5.12 12.98 -3.98
CA ASP A 34 -4.61 13.15 -5.34
C ASP A 34 -4.08 11.83 -5.91
N VAL A 35 -4.50 11.50 -7.13
CA VAL A 35 -4.15 10.23 -7.78
C VAL A 35 -2.66 10.15 -8.15
N TYR A 36 -2.09 11.25 -8.64
CA TYR A 36 -0.74 11.30 -9.22
C TYR A 36 0.26 12.17 -8.46
N ASN A 37 -0.15 12.72 -7.31
CA ASN A 37 0.76 13.47 -6.45
C ASN A 37 1.76 12.49 -5.82
N LEU A 38 3.05 12.63 -6.13
CA LEU A 38 4.10 11.76 -5.58
C LEU A 38 4.21 11.90 -4.06
N ASP A 39 3.88 13.08 -3.51
CA ASP A 39 3.78 13.27 -2.07
C ASP A 39 2.57 12.57 -1.47
N ASN A 40 1.64 12.07 -2.28
CA ASN A 40 0.53 11.22 -1.83
C ASN A 40 0.84 9.73 -2.03
N LEU A 41 2.00 9.34 -2.57
CA LEU A 41 2.33 7.94 -2.83
C LEU A 41 3.45 7.44 -1.91
N ILE A 42 3.32 6.19 -1.46
CA ILE A 42 4.38 5.45 -0.76
C ILE A 42 4.51 4.05 -1.33
N ILE A 43 5.70 3.46 -1.19
CA ILE A 43 5.96 2.07 -1.56
C ILE A 43 5.90 1.23 -0.28
N VAL A 44 5.07 0.20 -0.27
CA VAL A 44 4.92 -0.71 0.88
C VAL A 44 5.03 -2.16 0.44
N SER A 45 5.40 -3.04 1.38
CA SER A 45 5.31 -4.48 1.14
C SER A 45 3.85 -4.95 1.19
N PRO A 46 3.50 -6.09 0.56
CA PRO A 46 2.18 -6.68 0.68
C PRO A 46 1.74 -6.92 2.12
N LYS A 47 2.65 -7.42 2.97
CA LYS A 47 2.34 -7.64 4.38
C LYS A 47 2.04 -6.33 5.10
N THR A 48 2.90 -5.31 4.94
CA THR A 48 2.67 -3.96 5.49
C THR A 48 1.35 -3.36 5.00
N HIS A 49 1.04 -3.50 3.71
CA HIS A 49 -0.22 -3.03 3.13
C HIS A 49 -1.45 -3.69 3.77
N GLN A 50 -1.32 -4.92 4.26
CA GLN A 50 -2.44 -5.63 4.89
C GLN A 50 -2.50 -5.46 6.40
N THR A 51 -1.36 -5.29 7.08
CA THR A 51 -1.28 -5.33 8.54
C THR A 51 -1.08 -3.98 9.21
N ILE A 52 -0.45 -3.01 8.54
CA ILE A 52 -0.04 -1.72 9.14
C ILE A 52 -0.89 -0.55 8.64
N LEU A 53 -1.58 -0.70 7.51
CA LEU A 53 -2.54 0.31 7.09
C LEU A 53 -3.73 0.29 8.06
N ASP A 54 -3.73 1.26 8.97
CA ASP A 54 -4.66 1.43 10.07
C ASP A 54 -6.11 1.18 9.63
N PRO A 55 -6.87 0.28 10.28
CA PRO A 55 -8.29 0.11 10.01
C PRO A 55 -9.08 1.44 10.10
N ALA A 56 -8.66 2.38 10.94
CA ALA A 56 -9.24 3.72 10.97
C ALA A 56 -9.00 4.49 9.67
N TYR A 57 -7.82 4.30 9.08
CA TYR A 57 -7.42 4.89 7.81
C TYR A 57 -8.20 4.31 6.61
N HIS A 58 -8.51 3.00 6.62
CA HIS A 58 -9.28 2.35 5.54
C HIS A 58 -10.80 2.36 5.71
N PHE A 59 -11.30 2.32 6.95
CA PHE A 59 -12.71 2.08 7.24
C PHE A 59 -13.37 3.24 8.02
N GLY A 60 -12.64 4.32 8.29
CA GLY A 60 -13.16 5.52 8.97
C GLY A 60 -13.60 5.28 10.42
N LYS A 61 -13.21 4.16 11.03
CA LYS A 61 -13.48 3.82 12.44
C LYS A 61 -12.23 3.26 13.08
N LYS A 62 -11.83 3.81 14.23
CA LYS A 62 -10.83 3.19 15.10
C LYS A 62 -11.28 1.75 15.36
N GLY A 63 -10.42 0.78 15.04
CA GLY A 63 -10.64 -0.61 15.46
C GLY A 63 -10.89 -0.64 16.96
N LEU A 64 -11.90 -1.41 17.39
CA LEU A 64 -12.26 -1.60 18.80
C LEU A 64 -11.05 -2.00 19.65
#